data_AF-A0A4Y7LAZ9-F1
#
_entry.id   AF-A0A4Y7LAZ9-F1
#
_cell.length_a   1.000
_cell.length_b   1.000
_cell.length_c   1.000
_cell.angle_alpha   90.00
_cell.angle_beta   90.00
_cell.angle_gamma   90.00
#
_symmetry.space_group_name_H-M   'P 1'
#
loop_
_entity.id
_entity.type
_entity.pdbx_description
1 polymer ?
#
loop_
_entity_poly.entity_id
_entity_poly.type
_entity_poly.pdbx_seq_one_letter_code
_entity_poly.pdbx_strand_id
1 'polypeptide(L)'
;VEYQQNVHLIRGNHEAADINALFGFRIECIERMGERDGIWAWHRINWLFNWLPLAALIEKNIICMHGGIGRSINHIEQIESLQRPITTEAGSVVLMDLLWSDPTENDSVEGLRPNSRGPGLVTFGVSTLTVCVTFFRCSVNIRISSMFPLALKNGLLIANIG
;
A
#
# COMPACT_ATOMS: atom_id res chain seq x y z
N VAL A 1 -13.07 8.07 19.03
CA VAL A 1 -12.40 8.38 17.74
C VAL A 1 -13.19 9.51 17.11
N GLU A 2 -12.58 10.67 16.89
CA GLU A 2 -13.34 11.89 16.55
C GLU A 2 -13.77 12.00 15.07
N TYR A 3 -13.10 11.31 14.15
CA TYR A 3 -13.31 11.49 12.69
C TYR A 3 -13.49 10.17 11.92
N GLN A 4 -14.31 9.25 12.44
CA GLN A 4 -14.48 7.91 11.85
C GLN A 4 -14.99 7.90 10.39
N GLN A 5 -15.70 8.94 9.96
CA GLN A 5 -16.28 9.04 8.62
C GLN A 5 -15.44 9.90 7.66
N ASN A 6 -14.37 10.51 8.15
CA ASN A 6 -13.62 11.51 7.39
C ASN A 6 -12.16 11.11 7.21
N VAL A 7 -11.64 10.22 8.07
CA VAL A 7 -10.24 9.78 8.04
C VAL A 7 -10.21 8.27 7.87
N HIS A 8 -9.66 7.83 6.75
CA HIS A 8 -9.49 6.43 6.41
C HIS A 8 -8.00 6.14 6.24
N LEU A 9 -7.54 5.07 6.85
CA LEU A 9 -6.15 4.61 6.77
C LEU A 9 -6.09 3.34 5.94
N ILE A 10 -5.14 3.28 5.02
CA ILE A 10 -4.74 2.06 4.32
C ILE A 10 -3.32 1.70 4.72
N ARG A 11 -2.98 0.43 4.63
CA ARG A 11 -1.66 -0.10 4.98
C ARG A 11 -0.64 0.23 3.90
N GLY A 12 0.55 0.67 4.31
CA GLY A 12 1.73 0.75 3.47
C GLY A 12 2.76 -0.35 3.77
N ASN A 13 3.86 -0.33 3.03
CA ASN A 13 4.95 -1.29 3.21
C ASN A 13 5.76 -1.05 4.50
N HIS A 14 5.80 0.18 5.02
CA HIS A 14 6.43 0.50 6.30
C HIS A 14 5.58 0.03 7.50
N GLU A 15 4.29 -0.24 7.32
CA GLU A 15 3.43 -0.87 8.32
C GLU A 15 3.62 -2.41 8.39
N ALA A 16 4.83 -2.89 8.06
CA ALA A 16 5.31 -4.26 8.23
C ALA A 16 6.39 -4.29 9.32
N ALA A 17 6.32 -5.28 10.23
CA ALA A 17 7.13 -5.30 11.45
C ALA A 17 8.64 -5.35 11.18
N ASP A 18 9.06 -6.15 10.20
CA ASP A 18 10.43 -6.24 9.71
C ASP A 18 10.92 -4.89 9.16
N ILE A 19 10.09 -4.23 8.35
CA ILE A 19 10.42 -2.95 7.72
C ILE A 19 10.50 -1.83 8.74
N ASN A 20 9.48 -1.63 9.58
CA ASN A 20 9.53 -0.54 10.56
C ASN A 20 10.60 -0.78 11.64
N ALA A 21 10.91 -2.02 11.99
CA ALA A 21 12.04 -2.31 12.86
C ALA A 21 13.37 -1.93 12.21
N LEU A 22 13.56 -2.28 10.93
CA LEU A 22 14.75 -1.94 10.15
C LEU A 22 14.94 -0.43 10.03
N PHE A 23 13.86 0.32 9.82
CA PHE A 23 13.89 1.78 9.68
C PHE A 23 13.75 2.55 11.01
N GLY A 24 13.92 1.87 12.15
CA GLY A 24 14.12 2.53 13.44
C GLY A 24 12.87 2.78 14.29
N PHE A 25 11.66 2.46 13.82
CA PHE A 25 10.43 2.65 14.60
C PHE A 25 10.44 1.85 15.91
N ARG A 26 10.95 0.60 15.86
CA ARG A 26 11.10 -0.22 17.08
C ARG A 26 12.04 0.44 18.10
N ILE A 27 13.14 1.02 17.62
CA ILE A 27 14.12 1.70 18.46
C ILE A 27 13.49 2.96 19.06
N GLU A 28 12.76 3.73 18.27
CA GLU A 28 12.04 4.91 18.75
C GLU A 28 11.04 4.58 19.86
N CYS A 29 10.28 3.48 19.75
CA CYS A 29 9.40 3.03 20.83
C CYS A 29 10.17 2.75 22.12
N ILE A 30 11.32 2.07 22.03
CA ILE A 30 12.18 1.74 23.18
C ILE A 30 12.76 3.01 23.81
N GLU A 31 13.27 3.93 23.01
CA GLU A 31 13.89 5.17 23.50
C GLU A 31 12.87 6.08 24.20
N ARG A 32 11.63 6.15 23.70
CA ARG A 32 10.60 7.03 24.27
C ARG A 32 9.88 6.45 25.48
N MET A 33 9.70 5.13 25.54
CA MET A 33 8.86 4.47 26.54
C MET A 33 9.64 3.54 27.48
N GLY A 34 10.94 3.37 27.26
CA GLY A 34 11.76 2.37 27.93
C GLY A 34 11.63 0.98 27.27
N GLU A 35 12.58 0.10 27.55
CA GLU A 35 12.70 -1.19 26.85
C GLU A 35 11.43 -2.05 26.92
N ARG A 36 10.91 -2.30 28.13
CA ARG A 36 9.74 -3.17 28.32
C ARG A 36 8.50 -2.61 27.64
N ASP A 37 8.16 -1.35 27.94
CA ASP A 37 6.90 -0.75 27.50
C ASP A 37 6.98 -0.35 26.02
N GLY A 38 8.16 0.02 25.51
CA GLY A 38 8.43 0.29 24.11
C GLY A 38 8.33 -0.97 23.23
N ILE A 39 8.90 -2.10 23.66
CA ILE A 39 8.73 -3.39 22.97
C ILE A 39 7.25 -3.78 22.95
N TRP A 40 6.55 -3.64 24.09
CA TRP A 40 5.12 -3.93 24.18
C TRP A 40 4.29 -3.07 23.22
N ALA A 41 4.56 -1.76 23.17
CA ALA A 41 3.88 -0.83 22.27
C ALA A 41 4.14 -1.17 20.80
N TRP A 42 5.39 -1.44 20.43
CA TRP A 42 5.76 -1.83 19.07
C TRP A 42 5.01 -3.09 18.61
N HIS A 43 4.91 -4.11 19.47
CA HIS A 43 4.11 -5.31 19.17
C HIS A 43 2.62 -4.98 18.99
N ARG A 44 2.05 -4.11 19.85
CA ARG A 44 0.63 -3.77 19.78
C ARG A 44 0.28 -2.96 18.53
N ILE A 45 1.17 -2.05 18.12
CA ILE A 45 1.02 -1.25 16.91
C ILE A 45 1.14 -2.13 15.66
N ASN A 46 2.10 -3.05 15.61
CA ASN A 46 2.20 -3.99 14.49
C ASN A 46 1.01 -4.94 14.42
N TRP A 47 0.45 -5.35 15.57
CA TRP A 47 -0.81 -6.09 15.58
C TRP A 47 -1.94 -5.28 14.95
N LEU A 48 -2.06 -3.98 15.26
CA LEU A 48 -3.03 -3.08 14.62
C LEU A 48 -2.79 -2.96 13.11
N PHE A 49 -1.54 -2.81 12.67
CA PHE A 49 -1.21 -2.71 11.24
C PHE A 49 -1.66 -3.93 10.42
N ASN A 50 -1.69 -5.12 11.02
CA ASN A 50 -2.21 -6.32 10.36
C ASN A 50 -3.74 -6.27 10.10
N TRP A 51 -4.45 -5.35 10.74
CA TRP A 51 -5.88 -5.11 10.53
C TRP A 51 -6.19 -3.95 9.58
N LEU A 52 -5.18 -3.19 9.14
CA LEU A 52 -5.40 -2.09 8.21
C LEU A 52 -5.88 -2.61 6.84
N PRO A 53 -6.85 -1.92 6.20
CA PRO A 53 -7.21 -2.17 4.81
C PRO A 53 -5.99 -2.04 3.88
N LEU A 54 -5.91 -2.84 2.82
CA LEU A 54 -4.80 -2.77 1.86
C LEU A 54 -5.09 -1.83 0.68
N ALA A 55 -6.37 -1.57 0.42
CA ALA A 55 -6.82 -0.68 -0.63
C ALA A 55 -8.12 0.00 -0.21
N ALA A 56 -8.42 1.13 -0.85
CA ALA A 56 -9.70 1.82 -0.75
C ALA A 56 -10.28 2.03 -2.14
N LEU A 57 -11.60 1.93 -2.26
CA LEU A 57 -12.33 2.20 -3.49
C LEU A 57 -13.22 3.43 -3.28
N ILE A 58 -12.88 4.54 -3.93
CA ILE A 58 -13.57 5.82 -3.83
C ILE A 58 -14.58 5.92 -4.98
N GLU A 59 -15.83 6.26 -4.66
CA GLU A 59 -16.95 6.41 -5.62
C GLU A 59 -17.12 5.23 -6.59
N LYS A 60 -16.65 4.03 -6.21
CA LYS A 60 -16.60 2.82 -7.08
C LYS A 60 -15.76 2.99 -8.35
N ASN A 61 -15.00 4.07 -8.45
CA ASN A 61 -14.30 4.49 -9.66
C ASN A 61 -12.83 4.81 -9.41
N ILE A 62 -12.32 4.84 -8.19
CA ILE A 62 -10.90 5.15 -7.95
C ILE A 62 -10.38 4.17 -6.92
N ILE A 63 -9.40 3.36 -7.30
CA ILE A 63 -8.74 2.45 -6.37
C ILE A 63 -7.43 3.07 -5.86
N CYS A 64 -7.30 3.15 -4.55
CA CYS A 64 -6.12 3.65 -3.85
C CYS A 64 -5.43 2.48 -3.14
N MET A 65 -4.12 2.38 -3.33
CA MET A 65 -3.27 1.37 -2.69
C MET A 65 -1.86 1.96 -2.52
N HIS A 66 -1.04 1.34 -1.67
CA HIS A 66 0.28 1.91 -1.38
C HIS A 66 1.26 1.73 -2.56
N GLY A 67 1.48 0.48 -2.94
CA GLY A 67 2.24 0.04 -4.12
C GLY A 67 1.34 0.11 -5.34
N GLY A 68 1.10 -0.99 -6.05
CA GLY A 68 0.24 -0.93 -7.23
C GLY A 68 -0.20 -2.30 -7.75
N ILE A 69 -0.72 -2.31 -8.97
CA ILE A 69 -1.21 -3.53 -9.61
C ILE A 69 0.01 -4.24 -10.18
N GLY A 70 0.56 -5.17 -9.42
CA GLY A 70 1.67 -6.01 -9.85
C GLY A 70 1.20 -7.09 -10.81
N ARG A 71 1.63 -8.33 -10.57
CA ARG A 71 1.41 -9.45 -11.51
C ARG A 71 0.15 -10.27 -11.30
N SER A 72 -0.43 -10.19 -10.10
CA SER A 72 -1.40 -11.18 -9.64
C SER A 72 -2.82 -10.64 -9.51
N ILE A 73 -3.01 -9.33 -9.62
CA ILE A 73 -4.28 -8.66 -9.32
C ILE A 73 -4.97 -8.29 -10.63
N ASN A 74 -6.03 -9.02 -10.96
CA ASN A 74 -6.87 -8.82 -12.14
C ASN A 74 -8.30 -8.38 -11.76
N HIS A 75 -8.73 -8.64 -10.53
CA HIS A 75 -10.09 -8.41 -10.04
C HIS A 75 -10.10 -7.91 -8.57
N ILE A 76 -11.07 -7.08 -8.18
CA ILE A 76 -11.14 -6.47 -6.82
C ILE A 76 -11.35 -7.56 -5.78
N GLU A 77 -12.10 -8.59 -6.16
CA GLU A 77 -12.47 -9.76 -5.36
C GLU A 77 -11.23 -10.49 -4.84
N GLN A 78 -10.09 -10.42 -5.55
CA GLN A 78 -8.83 -10.99 -5.08
C GLN A 78 -8.30 -10.24 -3.86
N ILE A 79 -8.49 -8.92 -3.79
CA ILE A 79 -8.13 -8.10 -2.63
C ILE A 79 -9.14 -8.34 -1.50
N GLU A 80 -10.44 -8.41 -1.81
CA GLU A 80 -11.50 -8.66 -0.82
C GLU A 80 -11.40 -10.04 -0.17
N SER A 81 -10.89 -11.04 -0.90
CA SER A 81 -10.72 -12.40 -0.39
C SER A 81 -9.65 -12.52 0.70
N LEU A 82 -8.76 -11.53 0.84
CA LEU A 82 -7.69 -11.54 1.84
C LEU A 82 -8.27 -11.40 3.25
N GLN A 83 -8.20 -12.48 4.02
CA GLN A 83 -8.68 -12.52 5.40
C GLN A 83 -7.72 -11.77 6.33
N ARG A 84 -8.25 -10.80 7.06
CA ARG A 84 -7.52 -10.09 8.13
C ARG A 84 -7.62 -10.85 9.45
N PRO A 85 -6.57 -10.83 10.31
CA PRO A 85 -5.34 -10.04 10.19
C PRO A 85 -4.37 -10.63 9.16
N ILE A 86 -3.76 -9.77 8.34
CA ILE A 86 -2.79 -10.18 7.33
C ILE A 86 -1.39 -9.94 7.87
N THR A 87 -0.64 -11.00 8.14
CA THR A 87 0.78 -10.89 8.51
C THR A 87 1.65 -10.77 7.26
N THR A 88 2.77 -10.04 7.33
CA THR A 88 3.73 -9.95 6.22
C THR A 88 4.27 -11.32 5.82
N GLU A 89 4.39 -12.22 6.80
CA GLU A 89 4.82 -13.63 6.64
C GLU A 89 3.86 -14.47 5.81
N ALA A 90 2.60 -14.05 5.65
CA ALA A 90 1.62 -14.76 4.83
C ALA A 90 2.04 -14.83 3.34
N GLY A 91 2.99 -13.99 2.90
CA GLY A 91 3.72 -14.19 1.64
C GLY A 91 2.86 -14.19 0.37
N SER A 92 1.63 -13.66 0.44
CA SER A 92 0.74 -13.62 -0.72
C SER A 92 1.29 -12.69 -1.79
N VAL A 93 1.32 -13.15 -3.04
CA VAL A 93 1.73 -12.32 -4.18
C VAL A 93 0.86 -11.08 -4.32
N VAL A 94 -0.44 -11.19 -4.00
CA VAL A 94 -1.38 -10.05 -3.99
C VAL A 94 -0.97 -9.01 -2.94
N LEU A 95 -0.58 -9.46 -1.73
CA LEU A 95 -0.12 -8.56 -0.68
C LEU A 95 1.18 -7.84 -1.09
N MET A 96 2.12 -8.60 -1.67
CA MET A 96 3.38 -8.03 -2.15
C MET A 96 3.14 -7.01 -3.26
N ASP A 97 2.26 -7.32 -4.21
CA ASP A 97 1.92 -6.41 -5.29
C ASP A 97 1.32 -5.10 -4.73
N LEU A 98 0.33 -5.18 -3.84
CA LEU A 98 -0.37 -4.03 -3.23
C LEU A 98 0.53 -3.12 -2.39
N LEU A 99 1.58 -3.67 -1.76
CA LEU A 99 2.46 -2.91 -0.87
C LEU A 99 3.76 -2.46 -1.54
N TRP A 100 4.26 -3.17 -2.56
CA TRP A 100 5.65 -2.99 -3.03
C TRP A 100 5.82 -2.72 -4.53
N SER A 101 4.75 -2.78 -5.33
CA SER A 101 4.89 -2.51 -6.77
C SER A 101 5.05 -1.02 -7.08
N ASP A 102 6.02 -0.68 -7.94
CA ASP A 102 6.31 0.69 -8.37
C ASP A 102 5.99 0.89 -9.87
N PRO A 103 5.79 2.12 -10.36
CA PRO A 103 5.78 2.36 -11.81
C PRO A 103 7.16 2.09 -12.39
N THR A 104 7.22 1.86 -13.70
CA THR A 104 8.47 2.06 -14.43
C THR A 104 8.83 3.55 -14.44
N GLU A 105 10.13 3.88 -14.38
CA GLU A 105 10.61 5.27 -14.51
C GLU A 105 10.47 5.83 -15.93
N ASN A 106 10.23 4.94 -16.90
CA ASN A 106 10.11 5.27 -18.31
C ASN A 106 8.77 4.75 -18.83
N ASP A 107 7.94 5.67 -19.30
CA ASP A 107 6.59 5.41 -19.83
C ASP A 107 6.59 4.60 -21.12
N SER A 108 7.74 4.50 -21.82
CA SER A 108 7.89 3.62 -23.00
C SER A 108 8.11 2.15 -22.63
N VAL A 109 8.30 1.83 -21.35
CA VAL A 109 8.42 0.45 -20.88
C VAL A 109 7.02 -0.13 -20.68
N GLU A 110 6.72 -1.16 -21.46
CA GLU A 110 5.43 -1.86 -21.40
C GLU A 110 5.49 -3.09 -20.48
N GLY A 111 4.34 -3.43 -19.88
CA GLY A 111 4.18 -4.64 -19.06
C GLY A 111 4.93 -4.61 -17.72
N LEU A 112 5.28 -5.79 -17.21
CA LEU A 112 5.90 -5.99 -15.91
C LEU A 112 7.42 -6.19 -16.03
N ARG A 113 8.18 -5.59 -15.12
CA ARG A 113 9.64 -5.73 -15.05
C ARG A 113 10.10 -6.04 -13.62
N PRO A 114 11.28 -6.64 -13.42
CA PRO A 114 11.83 -6.82 -12.08
C PRO A 114 12.04 -5.47 -11.38
N ASN A 115 11.72 -5.40 -10.09
CA ASN A 115 11.90 -4.22 -9.26
C ASN A 115 13.27 -4.25 -8.55
N SER A 116 13.92 -3.09 -8.49
CA SER A 116 15.17 -2.90 -7.75
C SER A 116 15.02 -3.06 -6.24
N ARG A 117 13.79 -2.98 -5.71
CA ARG A 117 13.49 -3.19 -4.28
C ARG A 117 13.76 -4.60 -3.78
N GLY A 118 13.80 -5.61 -4.66
CA GLY A 118 14.14 -6.97 -4.25
C GLY A 118 13.61 -8.08 -5.14
N PRO A 119 14.08 -9.32 -4.90
CA PRO A 119 13.68 -10.48 -5.69
C PRO A 119 12.18 -10.74 -5.58
N GLY A 120 11.52 -10.97 -6.72
CA GLY A 120 10.07 -11.22 -6.77
C GLY A 120 9.20 -9.97 -6.67
N LEU A 121 9.78 -8.77 -6.60
CA LEU A 121 9.02 -7.53 -6.74
C LEU A 121 9.01 -7.07 -8.19
N VAL A 122 7.95 -6.36 -8.58
CA VAL A 122 7.77 -5.90 -9.96
C VAL A 122 7.57 -4.39 -10.05
N THR A 123 8.03 -3.82 -11.16
CA THR A 123 7.57 -2.52 -11.64
C THR A 123 6.60 -2.74 -12.79
N PHE A 124 5.69 -1.80 -12.99
CA PHE A 124 4.67 -1.89 -14.03
C PHE A 124 4.63 -0.65 -14.92
N GLY A 125 4.52 -0.91 -16.23
CA GLY A 125 4.41 0.09 -17.28
C GLY A 125 3.01 0.65 -17.47
N VAL A 126 2.89 1.64 -18.36
CA VAL A 126 1.66 2.39 -18.63
C VAL A 126 0.52 1.50 -19.14
N SER A 127 0.81 0.47 -19.95
CA SER A 127 -0.21 -0.52 -20.34
C SER A 127 -0.88 -1.21 -19.14
N THR A 128 -0.14 -1.50 -18.08
CA THR A 128 -0.67 -2.16 -16.87
C THR A 128 -1.59 -1.21 -16.09
N LEU A 129 -1.33 0.10 -16.13
CA LEU A 129 -2.23 1.12 -15.59
C LEU A 129 -3.53 1.21 -16.39
N THR A 130 -3.45 1.20 -17.72
CA THR A 130 -4.62 1.22 -18.60
C THR A 130 -5.48 -0.04 -18.43
N VAL A 131 -4.84 -1.19 -18.26
CA VAL A 131 -5.49 -2.46 -17.93
C VAL A 131 -6.18 -2.33 -16.57
N CYS A 132 -5.52 -1.86 -15.52
CA CYS A 132 -6.15 -1.63 -14.21
C CYS A 132 -7.38 -0.71 -14.28
N VAL A 133 -7.26 0.47 -14.90
CA VAL A 133 -8.35 1.45 -15.09
C VAL A 133 -9.54 0.79 -15.82
N THR A 134 -9.26 -0.03 -16.83
CA THR A 134 -10.29 -0.74 -17.62
C THR A 134 -10.92 -1.90 -16.85
N PHE A 135 -10.12 -2.68 -16.12
CA PHE A 135 -10.55 -3.90 -15.42
C PHE A 135 -11.33 -3.60 -14.14
N PHE A 136 -10.89 -2.60 -13.37
CA PHE A 136 -11.57 -2.18 -12.15
C PHE A 136 -12.69 -1.17 -12.42
N ARG A 137 -12.94 -0.81 -13.69
CA ARG A 137 -13.83 0.30 -14.09
C ARG A 137 -13.53 1.60 -13.32
N CYS A 138 -12.25 1.82 -13.04
CA CYS A 138 -11.79 2.95 -12.25
C CYS A 138 -11.20 4.03 -13.16
N SER A 139 -11.50 5.30 -12.91
CA SER A 139 -10.97 6.47 -13.63
C SER A 139 -9.54 6.83 -13.25
N VAL A 140 -9.08 6.52 -12.02
CA VAL A 140 -7.75 6.94 -11.50
C VAL A 140 -7.18 5.88 -10.53
N ASN A 141 -5.85 5.72 -10.53
CA ASN A 141 -5.11 4.96 -9.50
C ASN A 141 -4.20 5.93 -8.70
N ILE A 142 -4.37 5.99 -7.38
CA ILE A 142 -3.59 6.88 -6.49
C ILE A 142 -2.66 6.04 -5.62
N ARG A 143 -1.36 6.41 -5.59
CA ARG A 143 -0.29 5.73 -4.86
C ARG A 143 0.45 6.67 -3.92
N ILE A 144 0.96 6.12 -2.82
CA ILE A 144 1.63 6.88 -1.75
C ILE A 144 3.14 6.50 -1.63
N SER A 145 3.63 5.47 -2.32
CA SER A 145 5.00 4.94 -2.13
C SER A 145 6.15 5.84 -2.61
N SER A 146 5.88 6.82 -3.49
CA SER A 146 6.88 7.76 -4.01
C SER A 146 6.28 9.13 -4.30
N MET A 147 6.96 10.18 -3.88
CA MET A 147 6.55 11.57 -4.07
C MET A 147 6.74 11.96 -5.54
N PHE A 148 5.78 11.64 -6.39
CA PHE A 148 5.75 12.13 -7.78
C PHE A 148 5.29 13.61 -7.80
N PRO A 149 6.07 14.53 -8.39
CA PRO A 149 5.69 15.95 -8.50
C PRO A 149 4.41 16.20 -9.31
N LEU A 150 3.93 15.23 -10.09
CA LEU A 150 2.77 15.39 -10.96
C LEU A 150 1.43 15.39 -10.20
N ALA A 151 1.32 14.69 -9.07
CA ALA A 151 0.08 14.62 -8.29
C ALA A 151 -0.24 15.94 -7.56
N LEU A 152 0.76 16.79 -7.34
CA LEU A 152 0.61 18.09 -6.68
C LEU A 152 0.02 19.19 -7.59
N LYS A 153 -0.04 18.99 -8.92
CA LYS A 153 -0.58 20.03 -9.83
C LYS A 153 -2.09 20.15 -9.84
N ASN A 154 -2.83 19.14 -9.37
CA ASN A 154 -4.30 19.10 -9.49
C ASN A 154 -5.05 19.07 -8.14
N GLY A 155 -4.40 19.36 -7.01
CA GLY A 155 -5.10 19.57 -5.73
C GLY A 155 -5.87 18.36 -5.18
N LEU A 156 -5.51 17.14 -5.59
CA LEU A 156 -6.23 15.91 -5.24
C LEU A 156 -5.60 15.23 -4.01
N LEU A 157 -5.70 15.85 -2.84
CA LEU A 157 -5.36 15.23 -1.57
C LEU A 157 -6.25 15.80 -0.47
N ILE A 158 -7.52 15.41 -0.55
CA ILE A 158 -8.44 15.00 0.52
C ILE A 158 -9.62 14.45 -0.27
N ALA A 159 -9.62 13.14 -0.55
CA ALA A 159 -10.83 12.50 -1.03
C ALA A 159 -11.80 12.49 0.15
N ASN A 160 -12.75 13.42 0.13
CA ASN A 160 -13.91 13.38 0.99
C ASN A 160 -14.67 12.11 0.61
N ILE A 161 -14.61 11.10 1.46
CA ILE A 161 -15.33 9.84 1.24
C ILE A 161 -16.77 10.10 1.70
N GLY A 162 -17.57 10.64 0.78
CA GLY A 162 -19.02 10.82 0.92
C GLY A 162 -19.80 9.73 0.20
#